data_AF-A0A7K0PDQ9-F1
#
_entry.id   AF-A0A7K0PDQ9-F1
#
_cell.length_a   1.000
_cell.length_b   1.000
_cell.length_c   1.000
_cell.angle_alpha   90.00
_cell.angle_beta   90.00
_cell.angle_gamma   90.00
#
_symmetry.space_group_name_H-M   'P 1'
#
loop_
_entity.id
_entity.type
_entity.pdbx_description
1 polymer ?
#
loop_
_entity_poly.entity_id
_entity_poly.type
_entity_poly.pdbx_seq_one_letter_code
_entity_poly.pdbx_strand_id
1 'polypeptide(L)'
;QSAAGLQHPHIVSVFDRGDWDGIPYMAMELIDGVTLKDVIRDQAPLDPVKTIDQISQVLDALRYAHKRGLVHRDIKPQNVLVGPDGDLKVADFGIARAVDDLQMTQTGMIVGTAHYLSPEQASGQPITTSADLYSVGVVLFEMLTGRMPFDGDQPVAIALKHVNEDPPALSIVNPEVPADLEYVVLRSMSKQPEDRFEDAEEFIAALQGVRHRIVSGAPVPAQPQLAAAAAIAQQPTGGWLQPAAGMAVPAGVSPEDARENAEARRRRRWTIAIVGGLAAIVVLALVGYLAFGRMETVSDVRGDTYEAARQKLEGQGFDVTRDQDRASSTVDRGEVIEQAPGDGRKVRRGTEVRLVVSSGPRSATVPSVEGLSLEDARQKLRESGFSRFQESRIANETIAAGRVIATAPAANTTARTGDRIVIQVSQGPATGTTTTETPDQVTVPDLDGLTRARAEAALEAAGLTATFTEQESDEDEGTVIAQQPGSRSQVDEGSNVAVTLATPNADSGGGDASTDVTVPNLEGRTQADATAALRRLGLRPQTRTQTTTTRSENGDVVDQQPNGGKVARGSTVTLVIGVYEAPAPSDPSDTEGDADGGDGASSGQATGPSTRSDAASGRTAGGA
;
A
#
# COMPACT_ATOMS: atom_id res chain seq x y z
N GLN A 1 -43.28 22.68 9.97
CA GLN A 1 -43.94 21.52 10.61
C GLN A 1 -42.84 20.57 11.02
N SER A 2 -42.72 20.25 12.32
CA SER A 2 -41.59 19.49 12.85
C SER A 2 -41.90 18.00 12.88
N ALA A 3 -40.87 17.16 12.69
CA ALA A 3 -40.96 15.69 12.68
C ALA A 3 -41.37 15.03 14.03
N ALA A 4 -41.76 15.83 15.03
CA ALA A 4 -42.32 15.35 16.29
C ALA A 4 -43.70 14.71 16.03
N GLY A 5 -43.77 13.38 16.03
CA GLY A 5 -45.00 12.61 15.81
C GLY A 5 -44.94 11.59 14.67
N LEU A 6 -43.80 11.42 13.99
CA LEU A 6 -43.62 10.29 13.08
C LEU A 6 -43.43 9.00 13.88
N GLN A 7 -44.44 8.14 13.90
CA GLN A 7 -44.35 6.77 14.39
C GLN A 7 -44.37 5.81 13.21
N HIS A 8 -43.26 5.14 12.97
CA HIS A 8 -43.09 4.18 11.89
C HIS A 8 -41.98 3.18 12.27
N PRO A 9 -42.08 1.88 11.96
CA PRO A 9 -41.06 0.89 12.33
C PRO A 9 -39.66 1.25 11.81
N HIS A 10 -39.59 1.89 10.64
CA HIS A 10 -38.33 2.30 9.98
C HIS A 10 -37.97 3.78 10.17
N ILE A 11 -38.58 4.49 11.14
CA ILE A 11 -38.21 5.86 11.50
C ILE A 11 -37.83 5.87 12.98
N VAL A 12 -36.70 6.49 13.31
CA VAL A 12 -36.30 6.70 14.71
C VAL A 12 -37.32 7.61 15.39
N SER A 13 -37.93 7.11 16.47
CA SER A 13 -38.95 7.88 17.18
C SER A 13 -38.32 9.01 17.99
N VAL A 14 -38.86 10.22 17.87
CA VAL A 14 -38.48 11.36 18.71
C VAL A 14 -39.43 11.41 19.90
N PHE A 15 -38.89 11.28 21.12
CA PHE A 15 -39.65 11.30 22.36
C PHE A 15 -39.89 12.72 22.87
N ASP A 16 -38.84 13.55 22.86
CA ASP A 16 -38.91 14.92 23.36
C ASP A 16 -37.91 15.83 22.65
N ARG A 17 -38.14 17.13 22.70
CA ARG A 17 -37.21 18.16 22.23
C ARG A 17 -37.41 19.43 23.03
N GLY A 18 -36.32 20.15 23.26
CA GLY A 18 -36.39 21.41 23.98
C GLY A 18 -35.11 22.20 23.88
N ASP A 19 -34.99 23.15 24.79
CA ASP A 19 -33.80 23.95 25.01
C ASP A 19 -33.45 23.85 26.49
N TRP A 20 -32.16 23.68 26.79
CA TRP A 20 -31.65 23.71 28.15
C TRP A 20 -30.42 24.61 28.18
N ASP A 21 -30.51 25.74 28.90
CA ASP A 21 -29.49 26.79 28.96
C ASP A 21 -29.01 27.31 27.59
N GLY A 22 -29.94 27.46 26.63
CA GLY A 22 -29.64 27.91 25.26
C GLY A 22 -29.03 26.83 24.37
N ILE A 23 -28.96 25.59 24.85
CA ILE A 23 -28.52 24.43 24.08
C ILE A 23 -29.77 23.64 23.66
N PRO A 24 -30.08 23.56 22.35
CA PRO A 24 -31.19 22.74 21.89
C PRO A 24 -30.87 21.26 22.12
N TYR A 25 -31.83 20.51 22.65
CA TYR A 25 -31.73 19.06 22.83
C TYR A 25 -32.89 18.32 22.15
N MET A 26 -32.64 17.05 21.85
CA MET A 26 -33.64 16.12 21.34
C MET A 26 -33.41 14.74 21.95
N ALA A 27 -34.45 14.20 22.57
CA ALA A 27 -34.47 12.83 23.07
C ALA A 27 -35.15 11.94 22.03
N MET A 28 -34.45 10.89 21.60
CA MET A 28 -34.91 9.97 20.57
C MET A 28 -34.71 8.52 21.01
N GLU A 29 -35.34 7.60 20.29
CA GLU A 29 -35.16 6.17 20.45
C GLU A 29 -33.68 5.79 20.32
N LEU A 30 -33.14 5.09 21.32
CA LEU A 30 -31.79 4.52 21.25
C LEU A 30 -31.84 3.23 20.42
N ILE A 31 -31.11 3.21 19.31
CA ILE A 31 -30.95 2.01 18.48
C ILE A 31 -29.61 1.36 18.83
N ASP A 32 -29.67 0.18 19.44
CA ASP A 32 -28.49 -0.64 19.73
C ASP A 32 -27.97 -1.26 18.41
N GLY A 33 -27.16 -0.51 17.66
CA GLY A 33 -26.76 -0.89 16.31
C GLY A 33 -25.60 -0.07 15.77
N VAL A 34 -25.32 -0.22 14.47
CA VAL A 34 -24.29 0.55 13.75
C VAL A 34 -24.94 1.40 12.67
N THR A 35 -24.20 2.37 12.12
CA THR A 35 -24.71 3.12 10.96
C THR A 35 -24.63 2.25 9.70
N LEU A 36 -25.49 2.50 8.72
CA LEU A 36 -25.38 1.88 7.39
C LEU A 36 -24.02 2.21 6.76
N LYS A 37 -23.43 3.36 7.09
CA LYS A 37 -22.08 3.71 6.63
C LYS A 37 -21.02 2.72 7.11
N ASP A 38 -21.10 2.29 8.37
CA ASP A 38 -20.17 1.30 8.92
C ASP A 38 -20.36 -0.05 8.24
N VAL A 39 -21.61 -0.45 7.99
CA VAL A 39 -21.91 -1.69 7.23
C VAL A 39 -21.33 -1.64 5.82
N ILE A 40 -21.54 -0.55 5.08
CA ILE A 40 -20.98 -0.39 3.73
C ILE A 40 -19.44 -0.45 3.77
N ARG A 41 -18.81 0.25 4.72
CA ARG A 41 -17.35 0.26 4.86
C ARG A 41 -16.78 -1.15 5.07
N ASP A 42 -17.46 -1.98 5.86
CA ASP A 42 -16.94 -3.25 6.31
C ASP A 42 -17.37 -4.44 5.43
N GLN A 43 -18.49 -4.32 4.70
CA GLN A 43 -19.12 -5.45 3.99
C GLN A 43 -19.39 -5.20 2.50
N ALA A 44 -19.23 -3.97 1.97
CA ALA A 44 -19.50 -3.72 0.56
C ALA A 44 -18.44 -4.39 -0.35
N PRO A 45 -18.82 -4.81 -1.58
CA PRO A 45 -20.16 -4.74 -2.18
C PRO A 45 -21.16 -5.71 -1.51
N LEU A 46 -22.38 -5.22 -1.25
CA LEU A 46 -23.43 -5.99 -0.57
C LEU A 46 -24.22 -6.87 -1.56
N ASP A 47 -24.78 -7.97 -1.05
CA ASP A 47 -25.66 -8.86 -1.82
C ASP A 47 -26.86 -8.09 -2.41
N PRO A 48 -27.17 -8.23 -3.71
CA PRO A 48 -28.26 -7.50 -4.36
C PRO A 48 -29.64 -7.71 -3.73
N VAL A 49 -29.98 -8.95 -3.34
CA VAL A 49 -31.30 -9.26 -2.78
C VAL A 49 -31.45 -8.64 -1.39
N LYS A 50 -30.43 -8.82 -0.54
CA LYS A 50 -30.39 -8.20 0.79
C LYS A 50 -30.43 -6.68 0.71
N THR A 51 -29.69 -6.10 -0.24
CA THR A 51 -29.67 -4.65 -0.48
C THR A 51 -31.05 -4.12 -0.85
N ILE A 52 -31.77 -4.81 -1.75
CA ILE A 52 -33.14 -4.46 -2.11
C ILE A 52 -34.07 -4.52 -0.90
N ASP A 53 -33.99 -5.57 -0.08
CA ASP A 53 -34.82 -5.72 1.12
C ASP A 53 -34.57 -4.59 2.11
N GLN A 54 -33.31 -4.28 2.39
CA GLN A 54 -32.92 -3.22 3.31
C GLN A 54 -33.33 -1.83 2.80
N ILE A 55 -33.03 -1.48 1.55
CA ILE A 55 -33.36 -0.14 1.04
C ILE A 55 -34.87 0.06 0.88
N SER A 56 -35.65 -1.01 0.69
CA SER A 56 -37.10 -0.95 0.66
C SER A 56 -37.66 -0.46 2.00
N GLN A 57 -37.00 -0.77 3.12
CA GLN A 57 -37.37 -0.27 4.45
C GLN A 57 -37.14 1.26 4.57
N VAL A 58 -36.04 1.77 4.02
CA VAL A 58 -35.75 3.22 3.96
C VAL A 58 -36.76 3.94 3.08
N LEU A 59 -37.08 3.39 1.90
CA LEU A 59 -38.10 3.94 1.02
C LEU A 59 -39.49 3.90 1.66
N ASP A 60 -39.81 2.89 2.47
CA ASP A 60 -41.09 2.82 3.19
C ASP A 60 -41.20 3.93 4.26
N ALA A 61 -40.12 4.20 4.99
CA ALA A 61 -40.02 5.34 5.88
C ALA A 61 -40.22 6.68 5.15
N LEU A 62 -39.56 6.85 4.00
CA LEU A 62 -39.71 8.04 3.17
C LEU A 62 -41.13 8.18 2.64
N ARG A 63 -41.74 7.10 2.15
CA ARG A 63 -43.15 7.05 1.72
C ARG A 63 -44.08 7.54 2.82
N TYR A 64 -43.88 7.07 4.05
CA TYR A 64 -44.67 7.47 5.21
C TYR A 64 -44.54 8.98 5.52
N ALA A 65 -43.33 9.53 5.45
CA ALA A 65 -43.05 10.94 5.68
C ALA A 65 -43.52 11.85 4.54
N HIS A 66 -43.28 11.46 3.29
CA HIS A 66 -43.66 12.17 2.07
C HIS A 66 -45.18 12.33 1.97
N LYS A 67 -45.96 11.30 2.33
CA LYS A 67 -47.45 11.37 2.42
C LYS A 67 -47.95 12.42 3.41
N ARG A 68 -47.10 12.91 4.31
CA ARG A 68 -47.38 13.98 5.29
C ARG A 68 -46.73 15.31 4.90
N GLY A 69 -46.14 15.40 3.71
CA GLY A 69 -45.46 16.60 3.23
C GLY A 69 -44.10 16.87 3.88
N LEU A 70 -43.52 15.89 4.58
CA LEU A 70 -42.17 16.01 5.14
C LEU A 70 -41.15 15.44 4.16
N VAL A 71 -40.18 16.26 3.78
CA VAL A 71 -39.00 15.87 2.99
C VAL A 71 -37.81 15.76 3.94
N HIS A 72 -37.01 14.70 3.86
CA HIS A 72 -35.88 14.48 4.74
C HIS A 72 -34.71 15.42 4.44
N ARG A 73 -34.35 15.58 3.15
CA ARG A 73 -33.32 16.49 2.62
C ARG A 73 -31.86 16.15 2.94
N ASP A 74 -31.59 15.02 3.59
CA ASP A 74 -30.23 14.62 3.99
C ASP A 74 -30.13 13.10 4.13
N ILE A 75 -30.68 12.36 3.15
CA ILE A 75 -30.57 10.92 3.14
C ILE A 75 -29.13 10.52 2.81
N LYS A 76 -28.49 9.82 3.74
CA LYS A 76 -27.13 9.31 3.64
C LYS A 76 -26.92 8.14 4.60
N PRO A 77 -25.93 7.26 4.40
CA PRO A 77 -25.75 6.07 5.23
C PRO A 77 -25.46 6.36 6.70
N GLN A 78 -24.98 7.56 7.05
CA GLN A 78 -24.78 7.98 8.45
C GLN A 78 -26.11 8.25 9.18
N ASN A 79 -27.15 8.66 8.45
CA ASN A 79 -28.48 8.96 9.02
C ASN A 79 -29.40 7.72 8.96
N VAL A 80 -28.87 6.54 8.61
CA VAL A 80 -29.60 5.28 8.57
C VAL A 80 -28.92 4.31 9.54
N LEU A 81 -29.67 3.85 10.54
CA LEU A 81 -29.18 2.95 11.58
C LEU A 81 -29.59 1.52 11.26
N VAL A 82 -28.69 0.57 11.51
CA VAL A 82 -28.90 -0.87 11.34
C VAL A 82 -29.02 -1.51 12.71
N GLY A 83 -30.21 -2.02 13.04
CA GLY A 83 -30.45 -2.74 14.29
C GLY A 83 -29.81 -4.13 14.32
N PRO A 84 -29.83 -4.83 15.47
CA PRO A 84 -29.20 -6.14 15.64
C PRO A 84 -29.76 -7.21 14.70
N ASP A 85 -31.06 -7.13 14.42
CA ASP A 85 -31.79 -8.05 13.54
C ASP A 85 -31.63 -7.69 12.04
N GLY A 86 -30.89 -6.62 11.72
CA GLY A 86 -30.62 -6.16 10.36
C GLY A 86 -31.63 -5.17 9.79
N ASP A 87 -32.66 -4.81 10.58
CA ASP A 87 -33.65 -3.80 10.21
C ASP A 87 -33.04 -2.39 10.18
N LEU A 88 -33.45 -1.60 9.19
CA LEU A 88 -33.03 -0.23 9.00
C LEU A 88 -34.03 0.75 9.60
N LYS A 89 -33.49 1.78 10.26
CA LYS A 89 -34.25 2.95 10.74
C LYS A 89 -33.61 4.24 10.29
N VAL A 90 -34.42 5.13 9.73
CA VAL A 90 -34.00 6.47 9.30
C VAL A 90 -34.06 7.44 10.48
N ALA A 91 -32.96 8.10 10.77
CA ALA A 91 -32.81 9.14 11.79
C ALA A 91 -32.84 10.54 11.16
N ASP A 92 -32.88 11.59 11.97
CA ASP A 92 -32.62 12.98 11.55
C ASP A 92 -33.48 13.53 10.40
N PHE A 93 -34.80 13.35 10.48
CA PHE A 93 -35.77 13.96 9.56
C PHE A 93 -35.78 15.50 9.60
N GLY A 94 -34.80 16.14 8.95
CA GLY A 94 -34.79 17.56 8.56
C GLY A 94 -34.97 18.59 9.69
N ILE A 95 -34.85 18.22 10.97
CA ILE A 95 -35.21 19.08 12.11
C ILE A 95 -34.21 20.24 12.30
N ALA A 96 -32.99 20.13 11.74
CA ALA A 96 -31.89 21.06 11.99
C ALA A 96 -31.79 22.29 11.04
N ARG A 97 -32.74 22.52 10.11
CA ARG A 97 -32.67 23.67 9.17
C ARG A 97 -33.84 24.64 9.25
N ALA A 98 -34.52 24.73 10.39
CA ALA A 98 -35.58 25.72 10.62
C ALA A 98 -35.07 27.12 11.03
N VAL A 99 -33.76 27.36 10.96
CA VAL A 99 -33.14 28.69 11.10
C VAL A 99 -32.23 28.88 9.89
N ASP A 100 -32.47 29.97 9.17
CA ASP A 100 -31.71 30.51 8.04
C ASP A 100 -30.32 29.89 7.80
N ASP A 101 -30.14 29.06 6.76
CA ASP A 101 -28.81 28.79 6.18
C ASP A 101 -28.85 28.11 4.79
N LEU A 102 -29.58 28.74 3.87
CA LEU A 102 -29.15 28.78 2.45
C LEU A 102 -28.27 30.02 2.20
N GLN A 103 -27.73 30.64 3.26
CA GLN A 103 -26.59 31.52 3.09
C GLN A 103 -25.38 30.63 2.83
N MET A 104 -24.92 30.64 1.58
CA MET A 104 -23.49 30.51 1.30
C MET A 104 -22.78 31.46 2.27
N THR A 105 -22.25 30.94 3.37
CA THR A 105 -21.42 31.77 4.26
C THR A 105 -20.29 32.32 3.39
N GLN A 106 -20.02 33.63 3.53
CA GLN A 106 -18.98 34.38 2.79
C GLN A 106 -17.53 33.84 3.03
N THR A 107 -17.40 32.65 3.60
CA THR A 107 -16.16 31.94 3.94
C THR A 107 -16.11 30.51 3.40
N GLY A 108 -17.05 30.08 2.54
CA GLY A 108 -16.85 28.90 1.68
C GLY A 108 -16.76 27.54 2.39
N MET A 109 -17.14 27.44 3.66
CA MET A 109 -17.25 26.15 4.34
C MET A 109 -18.65 25.56 4.14
N ILE A 110 -18.79 24.74 3.10
CA ILE A 110 -19.85 23.74 3.05
C ILE A 110 -19.49 22.68 4.09
N VAL A 111 -20.04 22.81 5.30
CA VAL A 111 -19.93 21.76 6.32
C VAL A 111 -21.02 20.73 6.03
N GLY A 112 -20.67 19.70 5.24
CA GLY A 112 -21.54 18.57 4.92
C GLY A 112 -21.04 17.73 3.74
N THR A 113 -21.22 16.41 3.81
CA THR A 113 -20.77 15.42 2.83
C THR A 113 -21.50 15.59 1.49
N ALA A 114 -20.94 16.37 0.57
CA ALA A 114 -21.53 16.69 -0.74
C ALA A 114 -21.87 15.47 -1.63
N HIS A 115 -21.38 14.29 -1.28
CA HIS A 115 -21.53 13.02 -2.00
C HIS A 115 -22.97 12.50 -2.18
N TYR A 116 -23.92 12.96 -1.36
CA TYR A 116 -25.32 12.49 -1.42
C TYR A 116 -26.30 13.60 -1.81
N LEU A 117 -25.80 14.77 -2.22
CA LEU A 117 -26.64 15.90 -2.62
C LEU A 117 -27.37 15.59 -3.93
N SER A 118 -28.65 15.95 -3.99
CA SER A 118 -29.35 15.94 -5.26
C SER A 118 -28.96 17.14 -6.14
N PRO A 119 -29.15 17.08 -7.48
CA PRO A 119 -28.88 18.18 -8.40
C PRO A 119 -29.58 19.49 -8.01
N GLU A 120 -30.83 19.40 -7.58
CA GLU A 120 -31.63 20.54 -7.14
C GLU A 120 -31.10 21.13 -5.82
N GLN A 121 -30.58 20.32 -4.90
CA GLN A 121 -29.93 20.81 -3.67
C GLN A 121 -28.61 21.52 -3.99
N ALA A 122 -27.77 20.93 -4.85
CA ALA A 122 -26.50 21.51 -5.26
C ALA A 122 -26.66 22.81 -6.05
N SER A 123 -27.77 22.95 -6.78
CA SER A 123 -28.10 24.15 -7.56
C SER A 123 -28.88 25.20 -6.77
N GLY A 124 -29.20 24.95 -5.50
CA GLY A 124 -30.01 25.84 -4.67
C GLY A 124 -31.47 25.99 -5.14
N GLN A 125 -31.98 25.02 -5.90
CA GLN A 125 -33.36 24.98 -6.38
C GLN A 125 -34.32 24.50 -5.27
N PRO A 126 -35.64 24.73 -5.42
CA PRO A 126 -36.62 24.21 -4.47
C PRO A 126 -36.54 22.68 -4.33
N ILE A 127 -36.33 22.22 -3.09
CA ILE A 127 -36.16 20.80 -2.78
C ILE A 127 -37.54 20.16 -2.60
N THR A 128 -37.82 19.10 -3.35
CA THR A 128 -39.05 18.31 -3.24
C THR A 128 -38.75 16.88 -2.74
N THR A 129 -39.77 16.02 -2.64
CA THR A 129 -39.62 14.60 -2.28
C THR A 129 -38.69 13.84 -3.25
N SER A 130 -38.59 14.30 -4.51
CA SER A 130 -37.69 13.74 -5.53
C SER A 130 -36.22 13.76 -5.13
N ALA A 131 -35.82 14.73 -4.29
CA ALA A 131 -34.44 14.87 -3.84
C ALA A 131 -34.05 13.70 -2.93
N ASP A 132 -34.95 13.27 -2.05
CA ASP A 132 -34.71 12.11 -1.18
C ASP A 132 -34.56 10.82 -2.01
N LEU A 133 -35.36 10.65 -3.07
CA LEU A 133 -35.28 9.48 -3.96
C LEU A 133 -33.95 9.44 -4.72
N TYR A 134 -33.43 10.61 -5.14
CA TYR A 134 -32.10 10.71 -5.73
C TYR A 134 -31.00 10.28 -4.74
N SER A 135 -31.05 10.79 -3.51
CA SER A 135 -30.09 10.43 -2.47
C SER A 135 -30.16 8.94 -2.12
N VAL A 136 -31.34 8.32 -2.12
CA VAL A 136 -31.49 6.85 -2.01
C VAL A 136 -30.78 6.13 -3.15
N GLY A 137 -30.87 6.65 -4.38
CA GLY A 137 -30.12 6.14 -5.53
C GLY A 137 -28.61 6.14 -5.32
N VAL A 138 -28.07 7.22 -4.76
CA VAL A 138 -26.65 7.32 -4.40
C VAL A 138 -26.29 6.27 -3.33
N VAL A 139 -27.13 6.11 -2.30
CA VAL A 139 -26.92 5.09 -1.25
C VAL A 139 -26.93 3.68 -1.84
N LEU A 140 -27.88 3.37 -2.73
CA LEU A 140 -27.93 2.10 -3.45
C LEU A 140 -26.67 1.82 -4.27
N PHE A 141 -26.20 2.83 -4.99
CA PHE A 141 -24.96 2.75 -5.76
C PHE A 141 -23.79 2.36 -4.85
N GLU A 142 -23.65 3.04 -3.71
CA GLU A 142 -22.58 2.77 -2.75
C GLU A 142 -22.70 1.39 -2.10
N MET A 143 -23.91 0.97 -1.73
CA MET A 143 -24.16 -0.37 -1.17
C MET A 143 -23.73 -1.49 -2.13
N LEU A 144 -24.06 -1.36 -3.42
CA LEU A 144 -23.82 -2.39 -4.43
C LEU A 144 -22.38 -2.41 -4.97
N THR A 145 -21.63 -1.31 -4.82
CA THR A 145 -20.31 -1.16 -5.43
C THR A 145 -19.18 -0.89 -4.43
N GLY A 146 -19.50 -0.46 -3.20
CA GLY A 146 -18.54 0.03 -2.22
C GLY A 146 -17.87 1.37 -2.58
N ARG A 147 -18.32 2.04 -3.66
CA ARG A 147 -17.74 3.30 -4.15
C ARG A 147 -18.82 4.35 -4.33
N MET A 148 -18.41 5.62 -4.29
CA MET A 148 -19.30 6.73 -4.60
C MET A 148 -19.51 6.85 -6.11
N PRO A 149 -20.71 7.23 -6.59
CA PRO A 149 -20.95 7.49 -8.00
C PRO A 149 -20.19 8.74 -8.48
N PHE A 150 -20.02 9.72 -7.60
CA PHE A 150 -19.22 10.93 -7.84
C PHE A 150 -18.25 11.14 -6.69
N ASP A 151 -16.99 11.36 -7.03
CA ASP A 151 -15.91 11.62 -6.08
C ASP A 151 -15.07 12.82 -6.53
N GLY A 152 -14.38 13.47 -5.61
CA GLY A 152 -13.51 14.62 -5.90
C GLY A 152 -12.95 15.31 -4.65
N ASP A 153 -11.84 16.01 -4.82
CA ASP A 153 -11.07 16.55 -3.69
C ASP A 153 -11.78 17.71 -2.96
N GLN A 154 -12.80 18.32 -3.56
CA GLN A 154 -13.49 19.48 -3.03
C GLN A 154 -15.01 19.25 -3.00
N PRO A 155 -15.71 19.55 -1.89
CA PRO A 155 -17.16 19.37 -1.79
C PRO A 155 -17.94 20.07 -2.90
N VAL A 156 -17.51 21.27 -3.31
CA VAL A 156 -18.12 22.01 -4.43
C VAL A 156 -17.98 21.27 -5.76
N ALA A 157 -16.84 20.61 -6.00
CA ALA A 157 -16.62 19.84 -7.22
C ALA A 157 -17.56 18.63 -7.26
N ILE A 158 -17.71 17.91 -6.15
CA ILE A 158 -18.65 16.78 -6.03
C ILE A 158 -20.09 17.28 -6.27
N ALA A 159 -20.48 18.39 -5.67
CA ALA A 159 -21.80 19.00 -5.89
C ALA A 159 -22.04 19.35 -7.36
N LEU A 160 -21.04 19.90 -8.06
CA LEU A 160 -21.13 20.17 -9.51
C LEU A 160 -21.23 18.89 -10.35
N LYS A 161 -20.60 17.79 -9.94
CA LYS A 161 -20.76 16.49 -10.61
C LYS A 161 -22.18 15.95 -10.50
N HIS A 162 -22.80 16.05 -9.32
CA HIS A 162 -24.21 15.70 -9.17
C HIS A 162 -25.10 16.46 -10.15
N VAL A 163 -24.80 17.73 -10.43
CA VAL A 163 -25.56 18.56 -11.39
C VAL A 163 -25.26 18.22 -12.85
N ASN A 164 -24.00 17.98 -13.22
CA ASN A 164 -23.57 18.02 -14.62
C ASN A 164 -23.07 16.69 -15.20
N GLU A 165 -22.66 15.72 -14.38
CA GLU A 165 -22.06 14.46 -14.84
C GLU A 165 -23.03 13.30 -14.59
N ASP A 166 -23.24 12.43 -15.58
CA ASP A 166 -24.05 11.22 -15.37
C ASP A 166 -23.32 10.20 -14.49
N PRO A 167 -24.04 9.45 -13.63
CA PRO A 167 -23.41 8.42 -12.81
C PRO A 167 -22.83 7.31 -13.70
N PRO A 168 -21.68 6.73 -13.33
CA PRO A 168 -21.13 5.60 -14.05
C PRO A 168 -22.08 4.39 -13.99
N ALA A 169 -22.03 3.51 -14.98
CA ALA A 169 -22.76 2.25 -14.94
C ALA A 169 -22.24 1.36 -13.78
N LEU A 170 -23.15 0.76 -13.02
CA LEU A 170 -22.81 -0.09 -11.86
C LEU A 170 -22.02 -1.32 -12.31
N SER A 171 -22.38 -1.90 -13.46
CA SER A 171 -21.75 -3.06 -14.09
C SER A 171 -20.27 -2.86 -14.45
N ILE A 172 -19.83 -1.62 -14.66
CA ILE A 172 -18.41 -1.28 -14.86
C ILE A 172 -17.63 -1.45 -13.54
N VAL A 173 -18.28 -1.18 -12.41
CA VAL A 173 -17.65 -1.22 -11.07
C VAL A 173 -17.83 -2.58 -10.41
N ASN A 174 -19.02 -3.17 -10.53
CA ASN A 174 -19.38 -4.49 -10.03
C ASN A 174 -20.21 -5.25 -11.09
N PRO A 175 -19.59 -6.15 -11.88
CA PRO A 175 -20.27 -6.94 -12.91
C PRO A 175 -21.34 -7.92 -12.38
N GLU A 176 -21.38 -8.20 -11.07
CA GLU A 176 -22.37 -9.08 -10.46
C GLU A 176 -23.74 -8.41 -10.27
N VAL A 177 -23.81 -7.08 -10.44
CA VAL A 177 -25.07 -6.34 -10.35
C VAL A 177 -25.96 -6.66 -11.56
N PRO A 178 -27.18 -7.18 -11.36
CA PRO A 178 -28.10 -7.44 -12.46
C PRO A 178 -28.47 -6.15 -13.22
N ALA A 179 -28.54 -6.22 -14.55
CA ALA A 179 -28.84 -5.06 -15.41
C ALA A 179 -30.17 -4.36 -15.04
N ASP A 180 -31.16 -5.13 -14.59
CA ASP A 180 -32.43 -4.59 -14.10
C ASP A 180 -32.28 -3.75 -12.84
N LEU A 181 -31.39 -4.16 -11.93
CA LEU A 181 -31.10 -3.39 -10.72
C LEU A 181 -30.32 -2.12 -11.06
N GLU A 182 -29.33 -2.23 -11.96
CA GLU A 182 -28.59 -1.08 -12.48
C GLU A 182 -29.54 -0.02 -13.06
N TYR A 183 -30.48 -0.42 -13.91
CA TYR A 183 -31.47 0.50 -14.49
C TYR A 183 -32.27 1.24 -13.41
N VAL A 184 -32.74 0.53 -12.38
CA VAL A 184 -33.49 1.12 -11.27
C VAL A 184 -32.63 2.14 -10.50
N VAL A 185 -31.37 1.81 -10.21
CA VAL A 185 -30.44 2.72 -9.52
C VAL A 185 -30.16 3.96 -10.39
N LEU A 186 -29.81 3.79 -11.66
CA LEU A 186 -29.51 4.91 -12.55
C LEU A 186 -30.73 5.81 -12.78
N ARG A 187 -31.94 5.25 -12.93
CA ARG A 187 -33.19 6.03 -13.04
C ARG A 187 -33.47 6.88 -11.81
N SER A 188 -33.22 6.36 -10.61
CA SER A 188 -33.37 7.17 -9.38
C SER A 188 -32.41 8.37 -9.34
N MET A 189 -31.26 8.25 -10.02
CA MET A 189 -30.22 9.27 -10.10
C MET A 189 -30.32 10.16 -11.36
N SER A 190 -31.44 10.15 -12.08
CA SER A 190 -31.69 11.06 -13.20
C SER A 190 -31.56 12.52 -12.76
N LYS A 191 -31.00 13.38 -13.63
CA LYS A 191 -30.74 14.79 -13.28
C LYS A 191 -32.04 15.56 -13.08
N GLN A 192 -32.97 15.41 -14.01
CA GLN A 192 -34.29 16.00 -13.92
C GLN A 192 -35.17 15.19 -12.95
N PRO A 193 -35.83 15.83 -11.97
CA PRO A 193 -36.76 15.17 -11.05
C PRO A 193 -37.85 14.33 -11.72
N GLU A 194 -38.40 14.81 -12.84
CA GLU A 194 -39.47 14.16 -13.61
C GLU A 194 -39.05 12.85 -14.29
N ASP A 195 -37.75 12.65 -14.52
CA ASP A 195 -37.20 11.42 -15.12
C ASP A 195 -36.93 10.33 -14.07
N ARG A 196 -37.12 10.64 -12.78
CA ARG A 196 -36.92 9.72 -11.66
C ARG A 196 -38.19 8.87 -11.45
N PHE A 197 -38.27 8.23 -10.28
CA PHE A 197 -39.53 7.65 -9.80
C PHE A 197 -40.46 8.77 -9.32
N GLU A 198 -41.75 8.66 -9.62
CA GLU A 198 -42.79 9.60 -9.22
C GLU A 198 -42.84 9.73 -7.69
N ASP A 199 -42.77 8.60 -7.00
CA ASP A 199 -42.73 8.53 -5.54
C ASP A 199 -41.98 7.28 -5.03
N ALA A 200 -41.87 7.18 -3.71
CA ALA A 200 -41.25 6.04 -3.05
C ALA A 200 -42.02 4.72 -3.27
N GLU A 201 -43.32 4.77 -3.58
CA GLU A 201 -44.15 3.59 -3.82
C GLU A 201 -43.83 2.96 -5.18
N GLU A 202 -43.68 3.77 -6.24
CA GLU A 202 -43.19 3.33 -7.55
C GLU A 202 -41.77 2.74 -7.43
N PHE A 203 -40.89 3.39 -6.66
CA PHE A 203 -39.50 2.93 -6.48
C PHE A 203 -39.45 1.57 -5.76
N ILE A 204 -40.22 1.38 -4.68
CA ILE A 204 -40.32 0.07 -4.00
C ILE A 204 -40.84 -0.99 -4.96
N ALA A 205 -41.89 -0.70 -5.73
CA ALA A 205 -42.47 -1.66 -6.68
C ALA A 205 -41.45 -2.09 -7.75
N ALA A 206 -40.66 -1.15 -8.27
CA ALA A 206 -39.59 -1.45 -9.22
C ALA A 206 -38.53 -2.38 -8.60
N LEU A 207 -38.03 -2.07 -7.40
CA LEU A 207 -37.04 -2.89 -6.70
C LEU A 207 -37.56 -4.30 -6.37
N GLN A 208 -38.80 -4.42 -5.88
CA GLN A 208 -39.40 -5.72 -5.58
C GLN A 208 -39.64 -6.56 -6.85
N GLY A 209 -39.94 -5.91 -7.98
CA GLY A 209 -39.96 -6.56 -9.28
C GLY A 209 -38.61 -7.16 -9.66
N VAL A 210 -37.51 -6.43 -9.44
CA VAL A 210 -36.14 -6.93 -9.67
C VAL A 210 -35.82 -8.08 -8.72
N ARG A 211 -36.11 -7.93 -7.42
CA ARG A 211 -35.89 -8.96 -6.40
C ARG A 211 -36.57 -10.27 -6.76
N HIS A 212 -37.84 -10.22 -7.15
CA HIS A 212 -38.59 -11.40 -7.54
C HIS A 212 -37.90 -12.15 -8.67
N ARG A 213 -37.40 -11.44 -9.70
CA ARG A 213 -36.69 -12.04 -10.83
C ARG A 213 -35.35 -12.66 -10.45
N ILE A 214 -34.58 -11.99 -9.58
CA ILE A 214 -33.30 -12.55 -9.08
C ILE A 214 -33.57 -13.87 -8.36
N VAL A 215 -34.55 -13.88 -7.43
CA VAL A 215 -34.88 -15.07 -6.63
C VAL A 215 -35.48 -16.19 -7.48
N SER A 216 -36.31 -15.86 -8.47
CA SER A 216 -36.95 -16.86 -9.34
C SER A 216 -36.07 -17.32 -10.50
N GLY A 217 -34.90 -16.70 -10.71
CA GLY A 217 -34.07 -16.93 -11.90
C GLY A 217 -34.77 -16.57 -13.21
N ALA A 218 -35.75 -15.67 -13.18
CA ALA A 218 -36.53 -15.31 -14.36
C ALA A 218 -35.69 -14.49 -15.34
N PRO A 219 -35.85 -14.68 -16.67
CA PRO A 219 -35.11 -13.90 -17.65
C PRO A 219 -35.43 -12.42 -17.50
N VAL A 220 -34.38 -11.60 -17.60
CA VAL A 220 -34.48 -10.14 -17.63
C VAL A 220 -35.37 -9.73 -18.80
N PRO A 221 -36.48 -9.00 -18.59
CA PRO A 221 -37.29 -8.49 -19.68
C PRO A 221 -36.43 -7.61 -20.58
N ALA A 222 -36.60 -7.72 -21.91
CA ALA A 222 -35.90 -6.88 -22.86
C ALA A 222 -36.27 -5.41 -22.60
N GLN A 223 -35.40 -4.69 -21.91
CA GLN A 223 -35.56 -3.27 -21.67
C GLN A 223 -35.45 -2.49 -23.00
N PRO A 224 -36.12 -1.33 -23.15
CA PRO A 224 -35.82 -0.42 -24.23
C PRO A 224 -34.37 0.01 -24.07
N GLN A 225 -33.51 -0.41 -25.00
CA GLN A 225 -32.12 -0.03 -25.04
C GLN A 225 -32.06 1.51 -25.00
N LEU A 226 -31.42 2.08 -23.98
CA LEU A 226 -30.96 3.47 -24.00
C LEU A 226 -29.80 3.57 -25.01
N ALA A 227 -30.10 3.31 -26.28
CA ALA A 227 -29.24 3.55 -27.41
C ALA A 227 -29.52 4.96 -27.92
N ALA A 228 -28.88 5.96 -27.32
CA ALA A 228 -28.87 7.33 -27.84
C ALA A 228 -27.55 8.03 -27.54
N ALA A 229 -26.45 7.52 -28.10
CA ALA A 229 -25.22 8.31 -28.25
C ALA A 229 -24.39 8.02 -29.51
N ALA A 230 -24.81 7.11 -30.41
CA ALA A 230 -23.97 6.77 -31.56
C ALA A 230 -24.76 6.24 -32.78
N ALA A 231 -25.61 7.08 -33.41
CA ALA A 231 -26.03 6.87 -34.80
C ALA A 231 -26.85 8.06 -35.35
N ILE A 232 -26.19 9.17 -35.71
CA ILE A 232 -26.67 10.04 -36.80
C ILE A 232 -25.51 10.27 -37.75
N ALA A 233 -25.20 9.25 -38.53
CA ALA A 233 -24.46 9.40 -39.77
C ALA A 233 -25.09 8.46 -40.78
N GLN A 234 -25.43 9.02 -41.94
CA GLN A 234 -25.91 8.39 -43.18
C GLN A 234 -27.43 8.24 -43.29
N GLN A 235 -28.01 9.03 -44.19
CA GLN A 235 -28.69 8.59 -45.42
C GLN A 235 -29.16 9.83 -46.23
N PRO A 236 -29.41 9.73 -47.55
CA PRO A 236 -28.78 10.58 -48.56
C PRO A 236 -29.72 11.60 -49.24
N THR A 237 -29.08 12.49 -49.99
CA THR A 237 -29.65 13.46 -50.94
C THR A 237 -30.42 12.80 -52.09
N GLY A 238 -31.60 13.31 -52.41
CA GLY A 238 -32.27 13.03 -53.69
C GLY A 238 -33.62 13.72 -53.90
N GLY A 239 -33.63 14.82 -54.67
CA GLY A 239 -34.51 14.97 -55.84
C GLY A 239 -35.93 15.57 -55.74
N TRP A 240 -36.01 16.86 -56.14
CA TRP A 240 -36.91 17.47 -57.16
C TRP A 240 -38.45 17.63 -56.99
N LEU A 241 -38.86 18.91 -57.17
CA LEU A 241 -39.98 19.49 -57.98
C LEU A 241 -41.36 19.85 -57.36
N GLN A 242 -41.59 21.18 -57.37
CA GLN A 242 -42.81 21.99 -57.67
C GLN A 242 -44.06 21.95 -56.77
N PRO A 243 -44.70 23.13 -56.58
CA PRO A 243 -46.16 23.22 -56.52
C PRO A 243 -46.75 24.03 -57.69
N ALA A 244 -47.87 23.52 -58.20
CA ALA A 244 -48.69 24.10 -59.26
C ALA A 244 -49.73 25.10 -58.73
N ALA A 245 -50.26 25.86 -59.69
CA ALA A 245 -51.04 27.09 -59.59
C ALA A 245 -52.53 26.96 -59.24
N GLY A 246 -53.15 28.12 -58.97
CA GLY A 246 -54.60 28.41 -59.09
C GLY A 246 -55.23 28.85 -57.76
N MET A 247 -56.05 29.91 -57.63
CA MET A 247 -56.76 30.71 -58.62
C MET A 247 -57.43 31.94 -57.94
N ALA A 248 -57.63 33.00 -58.75
CA ALA A 248 -58.73 33.98 -58.72
C ALA A 248 -58.73 35.22 -57.77
N VAL A 249 -58.70 36.38 -58.46
CA VAL A 249 -59.04 37.80 -58.11
C VAL A 249 -60.55 38.01 -58.50
N PRO A 250 -61.32 39.10 -58.24
CA PRO A 250 -60.87 40.51 -58.15
C PRO A 250 -61.69 41.56 -57.35
N ALA A 251 -61.26 42.82 -57.56
CA ALA A 251 -61.89 44.13 -57.32
C ALA A 251 -61.62 44.77 -55.94
N GLY A 252 -61.07 45.97 -55.81
CA GLY A 252 -60.61 46.98 -56.78
C GLY A 252 -60.71 48.37 -56.13
N VAL A 253 -59.58 49.01 -55.84
CA VAL A 253 -59.42 50.47 -55.77
C VAL A 253 -57.94 50.85 -55.86
N SER A 254 -57.62 51.71 -56.83
CA SER A 254 -56.39 52.52 -56.99
C SER A 254 -56.83 54.00 -56.82
N PRO A 255 -55.98 55.02 -56.59
CA PRO A 255 -54.60 55.10 -57.06
C PRO A 255 -53.56 55.86 -56.21
N GLU A 256 -52.30 55.50 -56.48
CA GLU A 256 -51.16 56.40 -56.77
C GLU A 256 -51.06 57.71 -55.97
N ASP A 257 -50.18 57.71 -54.96
CA ASP A 257 -49.34 58.87 -54.54
C ASP A 257 -48.54 58.58 -53.24
N ALA A 258 -48.76 57.44 -52.59
CA ALA A 258 -48.11 57.13 -51.30
C ALA A 258 -46.91 56.16 -51.37
N ARG A 259 -46.35 55.88 -52.55
CA ARG A 259 -45.42 54.74 -52.74
C ARG A 259 -43.98 55.04 -53.15
N GLU A 260 -43.53 56.28 -53.11
CA GLU A 260 -42.13 56.60 -53.46
C GLU A 260 -41.18 56.86 -52.26
N ASN A 261 -41.63 56.68 -51.01
CA ASN A 261 -40.78 57.01 -49.84
C ASN A 261 -40.67 55.93 -48.74
N ALA A 262 -41.10 54.70 -48.99
CA ALA A 262 -41.09 53.63 -47.97
C ALA A 262 -39.95 52.60 -48.11
N GLU A 263 -39.34 52.43 -49.30
CA GLU A 263 -38.44 51.28 -49.54
C GLU A 263 -36.94 51.57 -49.36
N ALA A 264 -36.52 52.85 -49.29
CA ALA A 264 -35.09 53.20 -49.11
C ALA A 264 -34.61 53.12 -47.64
N ARG A 265 -35.50 53.23 -46.64
CA ARG A 265 -35.13 53.25 -45.21
C ARG A 265 -34.93 51.87 -44.58
N ARG A 266 -35.51 50.81 -45.15
CA ARG A 266 -35.47 49.45 -44.57
C ARG A 266 -34.17 48.70 -44.86
N ARG A 267 -33.55 48.92 -46.03
CA ARG A 267 -32.28 48.25 -46.42
C ARG A 267 -31.06 48.80 -45.69
N ARG A 268 -31.03 50.09 -45.35
CA ARG A 268 -29.91 50.73 -44.63
C ARG A 268 -29.88 50.40 -43.13
N ARG A 269 -31.03 50.09 -42.53
CA ARG A 269 -31.13 49.65 -41.12
C ARG A 269 -30.69 48.20 -40.91
N TRP A 270 -30.91 47.32 -41.90
CA TRP A 270 -30.48 45.92 -41.83
C TRP A 270 -28.97 45.74 -42.02
N THR A 271 -28.33 46.53 -42.89
CA THR A 271 -26.86 46.50 -43.02
C THR A 271 -26.13 47.08 -41.80
N ILE A 272 -26.67 48.13 -41.16
CA ILE A 272 -26.13 48.65 -39.89
C ILE A 272 -26.31 47.62 -38.75
N ALA A 273 -27.42 46.88 -38.73
CA ALA A 273 -27.65 45.83 -37.72
C ALA A 273 -26.70 44.62 -37.89
N ILE A 274 -26.40 44.23 -39.13
CA ILE A 274 -25.46 43.12 -39.41
C ILE A 274 -24.02 43.53 -39.09
N VAL A 275 -23.59 44.73 -39.50
CA VAL A 275 -22.24 45.24 -39.20
C VAL A 275 -22.08 45.52 -37.70
N GLY A 276 -23.11 46.05 -37.04
CA GLY A 276 -23.12 46.25 -35.59
C GLY A 276 -23.09 44.92 -34.82
N GLY A 277 -23.80 43.89 -35.28
CA GLY A 277 -23.73 42.55 -34.71
C GLY A 277 -22.36 41.89 -34.87
N LEU A 278 -21.72 42.03 -36.03
CA LEU A 278 -20.37 41.51 -36.28
C LEU A 278 -19.31 42.25 -35.44
N ALA A 279 -19.42 43.57 -35.34
CA ALA A 279 -18.55 44.37 -34.48
C ALA A 279 -18.74 44.02 -33.00
N ALA A 280 -19.97 43.78 -32.54
CA ALA A 280 -20.26 43.32 -31.19
C ALA A 280 -19.68 41.93 -30.91
N ILE A 281 -19.70 41.01 -31.88
CA ILE A 281 -19.07 39.69 -31.76
C ILE A 281 -17.55 39.81 -31.70
N VAL A 282 -16.92 40.67 -32.52
CA VAL A 282 -15.47 40.91 -32.48
C VAL A 282 -15.07 41.58 -31.16
N VAL A 283 -15.85 42.54 -30.66
CA VAL A 283 -15.62 43.17 -29.36
C VAL A 283 -15.85 42.17 -28.23
N LEU A 284 -16.85 41.29 -28.29
CA LEU A 284 -17.07 40.22 -27.30
C LEU A 284 -15.97 39.16 -27.37
N ALA A 285 -15.46 38.83 -28.54
CA ALA A 285 -14.32 37.93 -28.72
C ALA A 285 -13.02 38.57 -28.24
N LEU A 286 -12.84 39.88 -28.42
CA LEU A 286 -11.68 40.63 -27.95
C LEU A 286 -11.74 40.86 -26.43
N VAL A 287 -12.92 41.15 -25.88
CA VAL A 287 -13.17 41.21 -24.43
C VAL A 287 -13.03 39.82 -23.83
N GLY A 288 -13.49 38.76 -24.49
CA GLY A 288 -13.22 37.38 -24.12
C GLY A 288 -11.71 37.08 -24.13
N TYR A 289 -11.00 37.48 -25.18
CA TYR A 289 -9.56 37.26 -25.31
C TYR A 289 -8.74 38.06 -24.26
N LEU A 290 -9.18 39.26 -23.90
CA LEU A 290 -8.53 40.11 -22.90
C LEU A 290 -8.94 39.76 -21.45
N ALA A 291 -10.16 39.29 -21.22
CA ALA A 291 -10.67 38.88 -19.90
C ALA A 291 -10.31 37.42 -19.54
N PHE A 292 -10.05 36.57 -20.54
CA PHE A 292 -9.55 35.21 -20.36
C PHE A 292 -8.05 35.19 -20.68
N GLY A 293 -7.24 35.70 -19.75
CA GLY A 293 -5.78 35.78 -19.87
C GLY A 293 -5.08 34.44 -20.15
N ARG A 294 -3.81 34.51 -20.58
CA ARG A 294 -2.98 33.35 -20.94
C ARG A 294 -3.05 32.26 -19.86
N MET A 295 -3.51 31.08 -20.28
CA MET A 295 -3.55 29.88 -19.46
C MET A 295 -2.17 29.22 -19.48
N GLU A 296 -1.62 28.94 -18.31
CA GLU A 296 -0.34 28.28 -18.11
C GLU A 296 -0.58 26.94 -17.40
N THR A 297 0.21 25.93 -17.73
CA THR A 297 0.08 24.61 -17.11
C THR A 297 0.77 24.61 -15.75
N VAL A 298 0.05 24.26 -14.69
CA VAL A 298 0.61 24.11 -13.35
C VAL A 298 1.51 22.87 -13.32
N SER A 299 2.80 23.05 -13.01
CA SER A 299 3.72 21.93 -12.84
C SER A 299 3.41 21.14 -11.57
N ASP A 300 3.56 19.80 -11.62
CA ASP A 300 3.57 19.00 -10.39
C ASP A 300 4.81 19.35 -9.57
N VAL A 301 4.58 19.65 -8.29
CA VAL A 301 5.62 19.90 -7.29
C VAL A 301 5.46 19.01 -6.06
N ARG A 302 4.62 17.97 -6.11
CA ARG A 302 4.54 16.97 -5.05
C ARG A 302 5.87 16.21 -4.94
N GLY A 303 6.34 16.03 -3.71
CA GLY A 303 7.66 15.49 -3.41
C GLY A 303 8.81 16.50 -3.52
N ASP A 304 8.59 17.67 -4.11
CA ASP A 304 9.57 18.77 -4.01
C ASP A 304 9.52 19.38 -2.61
N THR A 305 10.65 19.93 -2.15
CA THR A 305 10.66 20.78 -0.95
C THR A 305 9.80 22.03 -1.18
N TYR A 306 9.19 22.58 -0.12
CA TYR A 306 8.36 23.79 -0.23
C TYR A 306 9.06 24.94 -1.00
N GLU A 307 10.34 25.18 -0.73
CA GLU A 307 11.11 26.25 -1.39
C GLU A 307 11.35 25.98 -2.88
N ALA A 308 11.68 24.74 -3.26
CA ALA A 308 11.86 24.35 -4.65
C ALA A 308 10.52 24.41 -5.43
N ALA A 309 9.46 23.90 -4.81
CA ALA A 309 8.09 23.94 -5.32
C ALA A 309 7.63 25.38 -5.58
N ARG A 310 7.85 26.26 -4.60
CA ARG A 310 7.55 27.68 -4.68
C ARG A 310 8.28 28.35 -5.83
N GLN A 311 9.60 28.18 -5.91
CA GLN A 311 10.41 28.82 -6.95
C GLN A 311 9.97 28.39 -8.36
N LYS A 312 9.63 27.12 -8.53
CA LYS A 312 9.17 26.55 -9.80
C LYS A 312 7.82 27.13 -10.21
N LEU A 313 6.87 27.23 -9.30
CA LEU A 313 5.52 27.75 -9.58
C LEU A 313 5.49 29.29 -9.73
N GLU A 314 6.22 30.02 -8.90
CA GLU A 314 6.39 31.48 -9.05
C GLU A 314 7.09 31.80 -10.39
N GLY A 315 8.05 30.98 -10.82
CA GLY A 315 8.69 31.07 -12.15
C GLY A 315 7.72 30.88 -13.32
N GLN A 316 6.62 30.15 -13.13
CA GLN A 316 5.53 30.03 -14.12
C GLN A 316 4.53 31.19 -14.04
N GLY A 317 4.70 32.11 -13.08
CA GLY A 317 3.84 33.25 -12.86
C GLY A 317 2.60 32.93 -12.04
N PHE A 318 2.67 31.97 -11.13
CA PHE A 318 1.62 31.68 -10.13
C PHE A 318 1.98 32.28 -8.78
N ASP A 319 0.96 32.61 -7.98
CA ASP A 319 1.16 33.05 -6.60
C ASP A 319 1.15 31.82 -5.70
N VAL A 320 2.17 31.61 -4.87
CA VAL A 320 2.28 30.38 -4.06
C VAL A 320 2.01 30.67 -2.59
N THR A 321 1.10 29.91 -1.99
CA THR A 321 0.79 30.01 -0.56
C THR A 321 0.95 28.66 0.14
N ARG A 322 1.46 28.70 1.38
CA ARG A 322 1.58 27.52 2.24
C ARG A 322 0.33 27.37 3.07
N ASP A 323 -0.34 26.24 2.93
CA ASP A 323 -1.46 25.87 3.80
C ASP A 323 -0.95 25.21 5.09
N GLN A 324 -1.85 24.81 5.99
CA GLN A 324 -1.50 24.11 7.21
C GLN A 324 -0.76 22.81 6.91
N ASP A 325 0.42 22.65 7.51
CA ASP A 325 1.21 21.41 7.39
C ASP A 325 0.37 20.21 7.86
N ARG A 326 0.38 19.11 7.09
CA ARG A 326 -0.37 17.89 7.42
C ARG A 326 0.60 16.73 7.65
N ALA A 327 0.30 15.89 8.63
CA ALA A 327 1.10 14.70 8.89
C ALA A 327 0.96 13.69 7.75
N SER A 328 2.09 13.15 7.28
CA SER A 328 2.12 12.11 6.25
C SER A 328 3.02 10.97 6.71
N SER A 329 2.55 9.74 6.62
CA SER A 329 3.34 8.55 6.98
C SER A 329 4.35 8.15 5.89
N THR A 330 4.21 8.69 4.69
CA THR A 330 4.96 8.27 3.49
C THR A 330 5.87 9.35 2.91
N VAL A 331 5.68 10.61 3.31
CA VAL A 331 6.40 11.76 2.75
C VAL A 331 7.14 12.49 3.87
N ASP A 332 8.41 12.78 3.64
CA ASP A 332 9.30 13.35 4.65
C ASP A 332 8.91 14.79 5.00
N ARG A 333 9.30 15.23 6.20
CA ARG A 333 8.96 16.56 6.71
C ARG A 333 9.56 17.64 5.80
N GLY A 334 8.73 18.60 5.38
CA GLY A 334 9.17 19.73 4.56
C GLY A 334 8.93 19.57 3.06
N GLU A 335 8.47 18.40 2.62
CA GLU A 335 8.09 18.14 1.23
C GLU A 335 6.59 18.38 0.98
N VAL A 336 6.25 18.81 -0.22
CA VAL A 336 4.85 19.04 -0.61
C VAL A 336 4.13 17.71 -0.79
N ILE A 337 3.04 17.54 -0.08
CA ILE A 337 2.17 16.34 -0.15
C ILE A 337 0.90 16.56 -0.94
N GLU A 338 0.45 17.82 -1.02
CA GLU A 338 -0.75 18.20 -1.74
C GLU A 338 -0.51 19.55 -2.40
N GLN A 339 -1.05 19.71 -3.61
CA GLN A 339 -0.96 20.92 -4.40
C GLN A 339 -2.33 21.18 -5.01
N ALA A 340 -2.81 22.41 -4.88
CA ALA A 340 -4.08 22.84 -5.46
C ALA A 340 -3.91 24.20 -6.14
N PRO A 341 -4.22 24.37 -7.43
CA PRO A 341 -4.75 23.38 -8.37
C PRO A 341 -3.78 22.22 -8.66
N GLY A 342 -4.32 21.01 -8.84
CA GLY A 342 -3.52 19.81 -9.13
C GLY A 342 -2.73 19.88 -10.44
N ASP A 343 -1.82 18.93 -10.61
CA ASP A 343 -0.87 18.86 -11.72
C ASP A 343 -1.52 18.84 -13.10
N GLY A 344 -0.84 19.43 -14.09
CA GLY A 344 -1.26 19.40 -15.49
C GLY A 344 -2.50 20.25 -15.81
N ARG A 345 -3.14 20.87 -14.80
CA ARG A 345 -4.24 21.81 -15.02
C ARG A 345 -3.73 23.09 -15.66
N LYS A 346 -4.41 23.53 -16.72
CA LYS A 346 -4.21 24.86 -17.29
C LYS A 346 -5.01 25.85 -16.46
N VAL A 347 -4.31 26.77 -15.80
CA VAL A 347 -4.93 27.85 -15.02
C VAL A 347 -4.32 29.19 -15.41
N ARG A 348 -4.98 30.30 -15.06
CA ARG A 348 -4.49 31.63 -15.46
C ARG A 348 -3.20 31.96 -14.71
N ARG A 349 -2.29 32.70 -15.33
CA ARG A 349 -1.19 33.34 -14.57
C ARG A 349 -1.76 34.25 -13.48
N GLY A 350 -1.09 34.32 -12.33
CA GLY A 350 -1.55 34.98 -11.10
C GLY A 350 -2.62 34.18 -10.34
N THR A 351 -2.90 32.93 -10.74
CA THR A 351 -3.71 32.04 -9.92
C THR A 351 -2.89 31.62 -8.69
N GLU A 352 -3.53 31.63 -7.53
CA GLU A 352 -2.97 31.12 -6.29
C GLU A 352 -2.85 29.59 -6.33
N VAL A 353 -1.66 29.07 -6.09
CA VAL A 353 -1.36 27.65 -5.91
C VAL A 353 -1.04 27.41 -4.44
N ARG A 354 -1.96 26.72 -3.76
CA ARG A 354 -1.79 26.30 -2.37
C ARG A 354 -0.98 25.00 -2.31
N LEU A 355 0.02 24.99 -1.45
CA LEU A 355 0.85 23.84 -1.16
C LEU A 355 0.64 23.40 0.29
N VAL A 356 0.32 22.12 0.49
CA VAL A 356 0.31 21.48 1.80
C VAL A 356 1.64 20.77 1.97
N VAL A 357 2.35 21.08 3.04
CA VAL A 357 3.67 20.51 3.34
C VAL A 357 3.52 19.40 4.38
N SER A 358 4.26 18.32 4.21
CA SER A 358 4.33 17.23 5.18
C SER A 358 4.95 17.72 6.48
N SER A 359 4.30 17.46 7.61
CA SER A 359 4.94 17.55 8.93
C SER A 359 5.74 16.28 9.29
N GLY A 360 5.78 15.29 8.38
CA GLY A 360 6.43 13.99 8.54
C GLY A 360 5.53 12.93 9.19
N PRO A 361 6.01 11.67 9.31
CA PRO A 361 5.29 10.61 10.01
C PRO A 361 5.07 11.01 11.47
N ARG A 362 3.87 10.76 12.01
CA ARG A 362 3.53 11.04 13.42
C ARG A 362 4.60 10.42 14.31
N SER A 363 5.44 11.27 14.87
CA SER A 363 6.55 10.88 15.74
C SER A 363 6.21 11.32 17.14
N ALA A 364 6.42 10.44 18.10
CA ALA A 364 6.21 10.70 19.51
C ALA A 364 7.51 10.44 20.26
N THR A 365 7.68 11.08 21.40
CA THR A 365 8.79 10.76 22.31
C THR A 365 8.45 9.46 23.02
N VAL A 366 9.38 8.50 23.03
CA VAL A 366 9.23 7.25 23.78
C VAL A 366 9.30 7.58 25.28
N PRO A 367 8.20 7.46 26.05
CA PRO A 367 8.23 7.74 27.48
C PRO A 367 9.14 6.74 28.22
N SER A 368 9.74 7.17 29.33
CA SER A 368 10.43 6.23 30.22
C SER A 368 9.44 5.26 30.88
N VAL A 369 9.69 3.98 30.69
CA VAL A 369 8.93 2.84 31.25
C VAL A 369 9.80 1.92 32.10
N GLU A 370 11.03 2.31 32.40
CA GLU A 370 11.95 1.54 33.23
C GLU A 370 11.36 1.28 34.62
N GLY A 371 11.49 0.05 35.10
CA GLY A 371 11.00 -0.39 36.41
C GLY A 371 9.48 -0.59 36.50
N LEU A 372 8.70 -0.31 35.44
CA LEU A 372 7.28 -0.62 35.36
C LEU A 372 7.03 -2.10 35.08
N SER A 373 5.81 -2.58 35.35
CA SER A 373 5.37 -3.88 34.85
C SER A 373 5.24 -3.83 33.33
N LEU A 374 5.30 -4.99 32.66
CA LEU A 374 5.10 -5.07 31.21
C LEU A 374 3.74 -4.50 30.77
N GLU A 375 2.70 -4.70 31.58
CA GLU A 375 1.34 -4.22 31.30
C GLU A 375 1.26 -2.69 31.40
N ASP A 376 1.78 -2.12 32.49
CA ASP A 376 1.82 -0.67 32.70
C ASP A 376 2.71 0.03 31.66
N ALA A 377 3.84 -0.60 31.29
CA ALA A 377 4.72 -0.09 30.25
C ALA A 377 4.02 -0.04 28.88
N ARG A 378 3.28 -1.10 28.52
CA ARG A 378 2.48 -1.13 27.28
C ARG A 378 1.39 -0.07 27.31
N GLN A 379 0.72 0.12 28.45
CA GLN A 379 -0.31 1.16 28.59
C GLN A 379 0.29 2.56 28.39
N LYS A 380 1.37 2.90 29.10
CA LYS A 380 2.05 4.20 28.99
C LYS A 380 2.58 4.49 27.59
N LEU A 381 3.09 3.46 26.90
CA LEU A 381 3.51 3.58 25.50
C LEU A 381 2.33 3.79 24.54
N ARG A 382 1.18 3.14 24.78
CA ARG A 382 -0.07 3.36 24.01
C ARG A 382 -0.62 4.77 24.18
N GLU A 383 -0.61 5.29 25.40
CA GLU A 383 -0.99 6.68 25.69
C GLU A 383 -0.12 7.69 24.92
N SER A 384 1.13 7.33 24.62
CA SER A 384 2.05 8.13 23.80
C SER A 384 1.93 7.87 22.29
N GLY A 385 0.95 7.07 21.85
CA GLY A 385 0.63 6.81 20.44
C GLY A 385 1.34 5.60 19.82
N PHE A 386 2.14 4.84 20.57
CA PHE A 386 2.78 3.61 20.06
C PHE A 386 1.82 2.42 20.16
N SER A 387 1.71 1.63 19.11
CA SER A 387 0.75 0.50 19.06
C SER A 387 1.40 -0.87 18.85
N ARG A 388 2.67 -0.90 18.40
CA ARG A 388 3.39 -2.13 18.06
C ARG A 388 4.47 -2.43 19.08
N PHE A 389 4.26 -3.49 19.87
CA PHE A 389 5.19 -3.92 20.90
C PHE A 389 5.76 -5.30 20.59
N GLN A 390 7.06 -5.46 20.82
CA GLN A 390 7.71 -6.76 20.88
C GLN A 390 8.34 -6.92 22.25
N GLU A 391 8.17 -8.08 22.84
CA GLU A 391 8.76 -8.41 24.12
C GLU A 391 10.09 -9.11 23.91
N SER A 392 11.13 -8.65 24.62
CA SER A 392 12.43 -9.31 24.69
C SER A 392 12.73 -9.56 26.16
N ARG A 393 12.90 -10.83 26.53
CA ARG A 393 13.20 -11.20 27.91
C ARG A 393 14.70 -11.37 28.06
N ILE A 394 15.30 -10.67 29.02
CA ILE A 394 16.75 -10.64 29.24
C ILE A 394 17.01 -10.88 30.73
N ALA A 395 18.00 -11.72 31.06
CA ALA A 395 18.46 -11.87 32.44
C ALA A 395 19.08 -10.57 32.94
N ASN A 396 18.72 -10.15 34.14
CA ASN A 396 19.23 -8.93 34.76
C ASN A 396 19.29 -9.11 36.28
N GLU A 397 20.50 -9.03 36.84
CA GLU A 397 20.77 -9.32 38.24
C GLU A 397 20.24 -8.26 39.22
N THR A 398 20.03 -7.03 38.75
CA THR A 398 19.64 -5.89 39.58
C THR A 398 18.15 -5.55 39.50
N ILE A 399 17.48 -5.89 38.40
CA ILE A 399 16.07 -5.60 38.16
C ILE A 399 15.26 -6.88 38.39
N ALA A 400 14.27 -6.84 39.29
CA ALA A 400 13.41 -7.98 39.59
C ALA A 400 12.67 -8.52 38.34
N ALA A 401 12.40 -9.82 38.31
CA ALA A 401 11.71 -10.48 37.21
C ALA A 401 10.33 -9.83 36.92
N GLY A 402 10.01 -9.67 35.63
CA GLY A 402 8.74 -9.09 35.16
C GLY A 402 8.72 -7.55 35.07
N ARG A 403 9.82 -6.88 35.43
CA ARG A 403 9.99 -5.42 35.32
C ARG A 403 10.68 -5.05 34.01
N VAL A 404 10.32 -3.91 33.42
CA VAL A 404 10.96 -3.40 32.21
C VAL A 404 12.35 -2.84 32.53
N ILE A 405 13.35 -3.29 31.79
CA ILE A 405 14.73 -2.81 31.84
C ILE A 405 14.89 -1.57 30.97
N ALA A 406 14.47 -1.67 29.70
CA ALA A 406 14.64 -0.61 28.71
C ALA A 406 13.69 -0.82 27.52
N THR A 407 13.65 0.16 26.62
CA THR A 407 12.98 0.05 25.32
C THR A 407 13.98 0.27 24.19
N ALA A 408 13.68 -0.26 23.00
CA ALA A 408 14.33 0.12 21.76
C ALA A 408 13.25 0.57 20.75
N PRO A 409 13.27 1.83 20.26
CA PRO A 409 14.17 2.93 20.63
C PRO A 409 14.15 3.30 22.13
N ALA A 410 15.26 3.87 22.61
CA ALA A 410 15.47 4.18 24.03
C ALA A 410 14.49 5.23 24.56
N ALA A 411 14.25 5.23 25.87
CA ALA A 411 13.43 6.25 26.51
C ALA A 411 13.95 7.66 26.20
N ASN A 412 13.02 8.61 26.08
CA ASN A 412 13.24 10.01 25.71
C ASN A 412 13.77 10.25 24.28
N THR A 413 13.83 9.22 23.44
CA THR A 413 14.12 9.38 22.00
C THR A 413 12.83 9.57 21.20
N THR A 414 12.93 10.22 20.05
CA THR A 414 11.80 10.37 19.12
C THR A 414 11.73 9.16 18.21
N ALA A 415 10.57 8.49 18.18
CA ALA A 415 10.31 7.34 17.32
C ALA A 415 8.99 7.54 16.56
N ARG A 416 8.83 6.89 15.40
CA ARG A 416 7.57 6.98 14.65
C ARG A 416 6.54 6.13 15.40
N THR A 417 5.32 6.64 15.53
CA THR A 417 4.21 5.95 16.23
C THR A 417 3.85 4.57 15.63
N GLY A 418 4.20 4.35 14.36
CA GLY A 418 4.07 3.06 13.67
C GLY A 418 5.27 2.11 13.82
N ASP A 419 6.39 2.58 14.38
CA ASP A 419 7.57 1.74 14.61
C ASP A 419 7.29 0.70 15.70
N ARG A 420 7.98 -0.44 15.60
CA ARG A 420 7.91 -1.48 16.63
C ARG A 420 8.82 -1.09 17.80
N ILE A 421 8.22 -0.94 18.98
CA ILE A 421 8.97 -0.74 20.23
C ILE A 421 9.28 -2.11 20.84
N VAL A 422 10.57 -2.43 20.96
CA VAL A 422 11.01 -3.62 21.70
C VAL A 422 11.09 -3.26 23.17
N ILE A 423 10.29 -3.92 24.00
CA ILE A 423 10.28 -3.77 25.46
C ILE A 423 11.16 -4.88 26.03
N GLN A 424 12.28 -4.51 26.64
CA GLN A 424 13.17 -5.43 27.30
C GLN A 424 12.69 -5.65 28.73
N VAL A 425 12.31 -6.88 29.07
CA VAL A 425 11.77 -7.26 30.38
C VAL A 425 12.79 -8.14 31.10
N SER A 426 13.04 -7.83 32.37
CA SER A 426 13.92 -8.62 33.22
C SER A 426 13.34 -10.00 33.49
N GLN A 427 14.17 -11.03 33.37
CA GLN A 427 13.90 -12.38 33.87
C GLN A 427 14.33 -12.56 35.34
N GLY A 428 14.82 -11.50 35.99
CA GLY A 428 15.58 -11.59 37.23
C GLY A 428 17.03 -11.98 36.95
N PRO A 429 17.84 -12.21 38.00
CA PRO A 429 19.17 -12.81 37.85
C PRO A 429 19.04 -14.07 36.99
N ALA A 430 20.10 -14.44 36.26
CA ALA A 430 20.13 -15.68 35.50
C ALA A 430 20.10 -16.90 36.44
N THR A 431 18.99 -17.12 37.13
CA THR A 431 18.66 -18.39 37.76
C THR A 431 18.18 -19.27 36.64
N GLY A 432 19.13 -20.00 36.04
CA GLY A 432 18.80 -21.30 35.50
C GLY A 432 17.95 -22.02 36.54
N THR A 433 16.92 -22.70 36.06
CA THR A 433 16.24 -23.75 36.81
C THR A 433 17.27 -24.74 37.34
N THR A 434 17.81 -24.50 38.53
CA THR A 434 18.06 -25.58 39.48
C THR A 434 16.71 -25.74 40.17
N THR A 435 15.93 -26.68 39.65
CA THR A 435 15.00 -27.46 40.47
C THR A 435 15.63 -27.59 41.85
N THR A 436 14.90 -27.31 42.94
CA THR A 436 15.31 -27.85 44.23
C THR A 436 15.07 -29.36 44.23
N GLU A 437 15.82 -30.05 43.37
CA GLU A 437 16.41 -31.33 43.64
C GLU A 437 17.89 -30.96 43.70
N THR A 438 18.48 -31.03 44.89
CA THR A 438 19.94 -31.10 44.98
C THR A 438 20.34 -32.21 44.02
N PRO A 439 21.09 -31.96 42.92
CA PRO A 439 21.53 -33.04 42.07
C PRO A 439 22.29 -34.01 42.96
N ASP A 440 21.93 -35.30 42.91
CA ASP A 440 22.59 -36.31 43.72
C ASP A 440 24.10 -36.21 43.42
N GLN A 441 24.87 -35.88 44.46
CA GLN A 441 26.31 -35.73 44.32
C GLN A 441 26.93 -37.11 44.26
N VAL A 442 27.55 -37.42 43.13
CA VAL A 442 28.27 -38.68 42.90
C VAL A 442 29.76 -38.46 43.13
N THR A 443 30.43 -39.48 43.66
CA THR A 443 31.87 -39.42 43.95
C THR A 443 32.65 -39.86 42.73
N VAL A 444 33.59 -39.05 42.26
CA VAL A 444 34.46 -39.39 41.13
C VAL A 444 35.36 -40.58 41.52
N PRO A 445 35.29 -41.71 40.78
CA PRO A 445 36.13 -42.88 41.04
C PRO A 445 37.61 -42.59 40.76
N ASP A 446 38.48 -43.45 41.30
CA ASP A 446 39.92 -43.40 41.04
C ASP A 446 40.22 -44.15 39.75
N LEU A 447 40.70 -43.43 38.74
CA LEU A 447 40.94 -43.93 37.39
C LEU A 447 42.43 -44.14 37.11
N ASP A 448 43.31 -43.74 38.01
CA ASP A 448 44.77 -43.80 37.85
C ASP A 448 45.24 -45.23 37.51
N GLY A 449 46.05 -45.34 36.45
CA GLY A 449 46.58 -46.62 35.95
C GLY A 449 45.55 -47.57 35.32
N LEU A 450 44.27 -47.18 35.20
CA LEU A 450 43.27 -48.00 34.50
C LEU A 450 43.44 -47.89 32.99
N THR A 451 43.07 -48.94 32.27
CA THR A 451 42.91 -48.87 30.82
C THR A 451 41.67 -48.05 30.47
N ARG A 452 41.66 -47.41 29.29
CA ARG A 452 40.49 -46.66 28.80
C ARG A 452 39.15 -47.37 29.02
N ALA A 453 39.05 -48.64 28.62
CA ALA A 453 37.82 -49.42 28.76
C ALA A 453 37.38 -49.63 30.22
N ARG A 454 38.34 -49.76 31.16
CA ARG A 454 38.04 -49.86 32.59
C ARG A 454 37.69 -48.51 33.20
N ALA A 455 38.31 -47.43 32.74
CA ALA A 455 37.99 -46.08 33.18
C ALA A 455 36.59 -45.65 32.73
N GLU A 456 36.22 -45.94 31.48
CA GLU A 456 34.86 -45.74 30.95
C GLU A 456 33.82 -46.50 31.79
N ALA A 457 34.06 -47.78 32.05
CA ALA A 457 33.16 -48.60 32.86
C ALA A 457 33.03 -48.10 34.32
N ALA A 458 34.11 -47.60 34.92
CA ALA A 458 34.09 -47.07 36.28
C ALA A 458 33.31 -45.74 36.36
N LEU A 459 33.44 -44.87 35.36
CA LEU A 459 32.69 -43.62 35.27
C LEU A 459 31.21 -43.84 34.97
N GLU A 460 30.88 -44.77 34.07
CA GLU A 460 29.50 -45.15 33.77
C GLU A 460 28.80 -45.73 35.01
N ALA A 461 29.48 -46.60 35.77
CA ALA A 461 28.96 -47.14 37.03
C ALA A 461 28.74 -46.07 38.11
N ALA A 462 29.43 -44.93 38.02
CA ALA A 462 29.27 -43.77 38.91
C ALA A 462 28.29 -42.72 38.37
N GLY A 463 27.63 -42.96 37.21
CA GLY A 463 26.72 -42.00 36.59
C GLY A 463 27.42 -40.78 35.97
N LEU A 464 28.70 -40.92 35.58
CA LEU A 464 29.54 -39.83 35.08
C LEU A 464 29.86 -40.01 33.59
N THR A 465 30.12 -38.88 32.92
CA THR A 465 30.59 -38.86 31.53
C THR A 465 32.10 -38.66 31.46
N ALA A 466 32.75 -39.07 30.36
CA ALA A 466 34.20 -39.03 30.21
C ALA A 466 34.63 -38.33 28.91
N THR A 467 35.64 -37.48 28.98
CA THR A 467 36.38 -36.98 27.81
C THR A 467 37.82 -37.47 27.90
N PHE A 468 38.29 -38.16 26.87
CA PHE A 468 39.67 -38.65 26.81
C PHE A 468 40.56 -37.73 26.01
N THR A 469 41.70 -37.38 26.59
CA THR A 469 42.81 -36.68 25.93
C THR A 469 44.07 -37.53 26.03
N GLU A 470 44.94 -37.44 25.03
CA GLU A 470 46.21 -38.17 25.00
C GLU A 470 47.36 -37.24 25.35
N GLN A 471 48.31 -37.71 26.15
CA GLN A 471 49.52 -36.97 26.51
C GLN A 471 50.70 -37.94 26.60
N GLU A 472 51.85 -37.48 26.10
CA GLU A 472 53.09 -38.24 26.17
C GLU A 472 53.52 -38.48 27.63
N SER A 473 53.87 -39.73 27.94
CA SER A 473 54.27 -40.18 29.27
C SER A 473 55.20 -41.39 29.19
N ASP A 474 55.92 -41.66 30.27
CA ASP A 474 56.73 -42.88 30.45
C ASP A 474 55.91 -44.07 30.97
N GLU A 475 54.62 -43.86 31.25
CA GLU A 475 53.66 -44.88 31.66
C GLU A 475 53.20 -45.77 30.50
N ASP A 476 52.64 -46.94 30.82
CA ASP A 476 52.15 -47.90 29.83
C ASP A 476 51.10 -47.28 28.89
N GLU A 477 51.27 -47.45 27.57
CA GLU A 477 50.38 -46.88 26.55
C GLU A 477 48.90 -47.21 26.82
N GLY A 478 48.04 -46.20 26.75
CA GLY A 478 46.60 -46.35 26.92
C GLY A 478 46.13 -46.51 28.37
N THR A 479 47.02 -46.30 29.35
CA THR A 479 46.67 -46.15 30.77
C THR A 479 46.36 -44.70 31.13
N VAL A 480 45.46 -44.50 32.08
CA VAL A 480 45.11 -43.17 32.61
C VAL A 480 46.24 -42.65 33.50
N ILE A 481 46.72 -41.45 33.19
CA ILE A 481 47.80 -40.77 33.94
C ILE A 481 47.34 -39.50 34.65
N ALA A 482 46.15 -38.99 34.30
CA ALA A 482 45.53 -37.88 34.99
C ALA A 482 44.02 -37.93 34.84
N GLN A 483 43.31 -37.40 35.83
CA GLN A 483 41.88 -37.17 35.77
C GLN A 483 41.52 -35.81 36.39
N GLN A 484 40.49 -35.17 35.86
CA GLN A 484 39.94 -33.94 36.42
C GLN A 484 38.41 -33.91 36.23
N PRO A 485 37.62 -33.77 37.31
CA PRO A 485 38.02 -33.60 38.72
C PRO A 485 38.79 -34.79 39.32
N GLY A 486 39.63 -34.50 40.34
CA GLY A 486 40.50 -35.49 40.97
C GLY A 486 39.72 -36.62 41.66
N SER A 487 40.39 -37.74 41.95
CA SER A 487 39.73 -38.89 42.57
C SER A 487 39.10 -38.52 43.91
N ARG A 488 37.95 -39.14 44.21
CA ARG A 488 37.12 -38.87 45.41
C ARG A 488 36.50 -37.47 45.52
N SER A 489 36.57 -36.64 44.47
CA SER A 489 35.82 -35.38 44.44
C SER A 489 34.32 -35.63 44.30
N GLN A 490 33.49 -34.74 44.85
CA GLN A 490 32.04 -34.78 44.65
C GLN A 490 31.67 -33.87 43.49
N VAL A 491 30.91 -34.41 42.55
CA VAL A 491 30.42 -33.71 41.36
C VAL A 491 28.95 -34.06 41.16
N ASP A 492 28.25 -33.24 40.38
CA ASP A 492 26.85 -33.51 40.08
C ASP A 492 26.74 -34.74 39.16
N GLU A 493 25.74 -35.60 39.36
CA GLU A 493 25.48 -36.74 38.47
C GLU A 493 25.39 -36.29 37.00
N GLY A 494 26.04 -37.02 36.09
CA GLY A 494 26.20 -36.67 34.69
C GLY A 494 27.37 -35.73 34.37
N SER A 495 28.09 -35.24 35.38
CA SER A 495 29.30 -34.42 35.18
C SER A 495 30.36 -35.12 34.33
N ASN A 496 31.11 -34.32 33.58
CA ASN A 496 32.17 -34.81 32.71
C ASN A 496 33.51 -34.84 33.45
N VAL A 497 34.18 -35.99 33.45
CA VAL A 497 35.53 -36.19 33.94
C VAL A 497 36.48 -36.21 32.74
N ALA A 498 37.37 -35.22 32.68
CA ALA A 498 38.47 -35.21 31.74
C ALA A 498 39.52 -36.24 32.18
N VAL A 499 39.88 -37.16 31.28
CA VAL A 499 40.80 -38.26 31.55
C VAL A 499 41.95 -38.19 30.54
N THR A 500 43.18 -38.14 31.04
CA THR A 500 44.37 -38.13 30.20
C THR A 500 44.96 -39.53 30.12
N LEU A 501 45.16 -40.04 28.90
CA LEU A 501 45.79 -41.32 28.60
C LEU A 501 47.26 -41.13 28.21
N ALA A 502 48.11 -42.04 28.66
CA ALA A 502 49.51 -42.11 28.26
C ALA A 502 49.62 -42.50 26.77
N THR A 503 50.37 -41.72 26.03
CA THR A 503 50.96 -42.11 24.75
C THR A 503 52.47 -42.28 24.90
N PRO A 504 53.12 -43.17 24.13
CA PRO A 504 54.56 -43.39 24.26
C PRO A 504 55.35 -42.10 23.99
N ASN A 505 56.28 -41.76 24.87
CA ASN A 505 57.28 -40.73 24.62
C ASN A 505 58.09 -41.05 23.36
N ALA A 506 58.16 -40.10 22.42
CA ALA A 506 58.91 -40.25 21.16
C ALA A 506 60.43 -40.48 21.34
N ASP A 507 60.95 -40.30 22.55
CA ASP A 507 62.39 -40.37 22.89
C ASP A 507 62.82 -41.61 23.68
N SER A 508 61.90 -42.53 24.00
CA SER A 508 62.24 -43.86 24.53
C SER A 508 62.55 -44.81 23.37
N GLY A 509 63.68 -44.53 22.71
CA GLY A 509 64.13 -45.19 21.49
C GLY A 509 64.54 -46.66 21.67
N GLY A 510 63.97 -47.51 20.80
CA GLY A 510 64.37 -48.90 20.64
C GLY A 510 64.13 -49.42 19.21
N GLY A 511 64.92 -48.96 18.25
CA GLY A 511 65.41 -49.77 17.12
C GLY A 511 64.49 -50.09 15.93
N ASP A 512 64.82 -49.46 14.79
CA ASP A 512 64.90 -50.05 13.44
C ASP A 512 63.64 -50.65 12.78
N ALA A 513 63.00 -49.88 11.89
CA ALA A 513 62.74 -50.26 10.49
C ALA A 513 62.00 -49.13 9.74
N SER A 514 62.63 -48.58 8.71
CA SER A 514 61.97 -47.75 7.70
C SER A 514 60.92 -48.58 6.95
N THR A 515 59.65 -48.48 7.32
CA THR A 515 58.56 -48.97 6.45
C THR A 515 58.19 -47.86 5.47
N ASP A 516 59.06 -47.64 4.49
CA ASP A 516 58.72 -46.87 3.31
C ASP A 516 57.50 -47.49 2.64
N VAL A 517 56.47 -46.67 2.44
CA VAL A 517 55.23 -47.07 1.78
C VAL A 517 55.25 -46.58 0.34
N THR A 518 55.03 -47.48 -0.61
CA THR A 518 54.97 -47.15 -2.03
C THR A 518 53.66 -46.41 -2.33
N VAL A 519 53.76 -45.21 -2.89
CA VAL A 519 52.61 -44.44 -3.37
C VAL A 519 52.13 -45.04 -4.70
N PRO A 520 50.88 -45.54 -4.80
CA PRO A 520 50.33 -46.04 -6.06
C PRO A 520 50.01 -44.89 -7.03
N ASN A 521 49.94 -45.17 -8.34
CA ASN A 521 49.36 -44.22 -9.29
C ASN A 521 47.83 -44.24 -9.15
N LEU A 522 47.25 -43.08 -8.80
CA LEU A 522 45.82 -42.89 -8.59
C LEU A 522 45.15 -42.02 -9.66
N GLU A 523 45.87 -41.63 -10.72
CA GLU A 523 45.29 -40.93 -11.88
C GLU A 523 44.14 -41.73 -12.51
N GLY A 524 43.05 -41.06 -12.86
CA GLY A 524 41.82 -41.65 -13.41
C GLY A 524 40.98 -42.42 -12.39
N ARG A 525 41.32 -42.39 -11.10
CA ARG A 525 40.43 -42.85 -10.01
C ARG A 525 39.59 -41.70 -9.50
N THR A 526 38.42 -42.03 -8.96
CA THR A 526 37.58 -41.05 -8.26
C THR A 526 38.31 -40.50 -7.03
N GLN A 527 38.04 -39.25 -6.66
CA GLN A 527 38.61 -38.63 -5.45
C GLN A 527 38.39 -39.51 -4.20
N ALA A 528 37.22 -40.11 -4.07
CA ALA A 528 36.86 -40.94 -2.91
C ALA A 528 37.71 -42.21 -2.84
N ASP A 529 37.87 -42.93 -3.95
CA ASP A 529 38.66 -44.16 -4.02
C ASP A 529 40.15 -43.89 -3.80
N ALA A 530 40.67 -42.81 -4.39
CA ALA A 530 42.05 -42.39 -4.24
C ALA A 530 42.38 -42.00 -2.79
N THR A 531 41.49 -41.24 -2.14
CA THR A 531 41.63 -40.85 -0.72
C THR A 531 41.61 -42.07 0.20
N ALA A 532 40.70 -43.03 -0.05
CA ALA A 532 40.60 -44.26 0.74
C ALA A 532 41.84 -45.16 0.56
N ALA A 533 42.37 -45.26 -0.65
CA ALA A 533 43.58 -46.04 -0.94
C ALA A 533 44.81 -45.49 -0.18
N LEU A 534 44.98 -44.16 -0.16
CA LEU A 534 46.09 -43.51 0.55
C LEU A 534 46.00 -43.69 2.07
N ARG A 535 44.81 -43.55 2.65
CA ARG A 535 44.60 -43.75 4.11
C ARG A 535 44.89 -45.17 4.54
N ARG A 536 44.49 -46.18 3.76
CA ARG A 536 44.80 -47.60 4.04
C ARG A 536 46.30 -47.87 4.05
N LEU A 537 47.07 -47.11 3.27
CA LEU A 537 48.53 -47.16 3.23
C LEU A 537 49.19 -46.35 4.35
N GLY A 538 48.41 -45.68 5.21
CA GLY A 538 48.93 -44.83 6.27
C GLY A 538 49.52 -43.52 5.77
N LEU A 539 49.09 -43.05 4.60
CA LEU A 539 49.48 -41.77 4.00
C LEU A 539 48.37 -40.73 4.19
N ARG A 540 48.74 -39.44 4.19
CA ARG A 540 47.80 -38.33 4.41
C ARG A 540 47.37 -37.75 3.05
N PRO A 541 46.12 -37.96 2.59
CA PRO A 541 45.65 -37.38 1.35
C PRO A 541 45.32 -35.88 1.51
N GLN A 542 45.76 -35.07 0.56
CA GLN A 542 45.39 -33.65 0.43
C GLN A 542 44.86 -33.40 -0.99
N THR A 543 43.79 -32.62 -1.16
CA THR A 543 43.17 -32.42 -2.48
C THR A 543 43.25 -30.98 -2.96
N ARG A 544 43.49 -30.80 -4.26
CA ARG A 544 43.38 -29.53 -5.01
C ARG A 544 42.52 -29.76 -6.24
N THR A 545 41.91 -28.71 -6.79
CA THR A 545 41.04 -28.82 -7.99
C THR A 545 41.65 -28.08 -9.17
N GLN A 546 41.45 -28.59 -10.38
CA GLN A 546 41.87 -27.96 -11.64
C GLN A 546 40.76 -28.09 -12.68
N THR A 547 40.51 -27.04 -13.46
CA THR A 547 39.51 -27.08 -14.52
C THR A 547 40.00 -27.85 -15.75
N THR A 548 39.13 -28.69 -16.31
CA THR A 548 39.39 -29.53 -17.50
C THR A 548 38.28 -29.37 -18.53
N THR A 549 38.62 -29.46 -19.81
CA THR A 549 37.66 -29.44 -20.93
C THR A 549 37.19 -30.86 -21.31
N THR A 550 37.71 -31.89 -20.64
CA THR A 550 37.34 -33.29 -20.86
C THR A 550 36.28 -33.72 -19.85
N ARG A 551 35.05 -34.00 -20.32
CA ARG A 551 33.92 -34.32 -19.42
C ARG A 551 34.13 -35.59 -18.59
N SER A 552 34.89 -36.57 -19.08
CA SER A 552 35.15 -37.82 -18.36
C SER A 552 36.11 -37.67 -17.17
N GLU A 553 36.79 -36.54 -17.03
CA GLU A 553 37.75 -36.28 -15.93
C GLU A 553 37.11 -35.54 -14.74
N ASN A 554 35.81 -35.25 -14.83
CA ASN A 554 35.10 -34.51 -13.78
C ASN A 554 34.95 -35.34 -12.50
N GLY A 555 35.63 -34.93 -11.44
CA GLY A 555 35.63 -35.62 -10.14
C GLY A 555 36.69 -36.72 -10.00
N ASP A 556 37.48 -36.95 -11.06
CA ASP A 556 38.58 -37.90 -11.07
C ASP A 556 39.92 -37.21 -10.82
N VAL A 557 40.90 -37.97 -10.34
CA VAL A 557 42.27 -37.50 -10.15
C VAL A 557 42.92 -37.31 -11.52
N VAL A 558 43.25 -36.07 -11.86
CA VAL A 558 43.93 -35.71 -13.12
C VAL A 558 45.46 -35.62 -12.95
N ASP A 559 45.95 -35.42 -11.73
CA ASP A 559 47.38 -35.42 -11.39
C ASP A 559 47.57 -35.74 -9.89
N GLN A 560 48.75 -36.20 -9.50
CA GLN A 560 49.10 -36.47 -8.11
C GLN A 560 50.58 -36.18 -7.79
N GLN A 561 50.86 -35.74 -6.57
CA GLN A 561 52.24 -35.49 -6.11
C GLN A 561 52.48 -36.03 -4.69
N PRO A 562 53.51 -36.88 -4.48
CA PRO A 562 54.41 -37.44 -5.49
C PRO A 562 53.72 -38.41 -6.44
N ASN A 563 54.07 -38.35 -7.74
CA ASN A 563 53.54 -39.27 -8.76
C ASN A 563 54.25 -40.65 -8.73
N GLY A 564 54.12 -41.33 -7.59
CA GLY A 564 54.77 -42.62 -7.32
C GLY A 564 56.07 -42.53 -6.50
N GLY A 565 56.59 -43.69 -6.11
CA GLY A 565 57.82 -43.82 -5.31
C GLY A 565 57.57 -44.20 -3.85
N LYS A 566 58.66 -44.37 -3.10
CA LYS A 566 58.64 -44.75 -1.68
C LYS A 566 58.64 -43.50 -0.81
N VAL A 567 57.65 -43.37 0.06
CA VAL A 567 57.56 -42.28 1.04
C VAL A 567 57.46 -42.85 2.44
N ALA A 568 57.98 -42.13 3.44
CA ALA A 568 57.81 -42.55 4.83
C ALA A 568 56.32 -42.64 5.18
N ARG A 569 55.94 -43.65 5.96
CA ARG A 569 54.58 -43.78 6.47
C ARG A 569 54.17 -42.50 7.19
N GLY A 570 52.98 -41.98 6.91
CA GLY A 570 52.50 -40.67 7.40
C GLY A 570 52.74 -39.48 6.46
N SER A 571 53.49 -39.66 5.36
CA SER A 571 53.73 -38.60 4.37
C SER A 571 52.46 -38.14 3.66
N THR A 572 52.46 -36.87 3.23
CA THR A 572 51.34 -36.25 2.52
C THR A 572 51.43 -36.50 1.02
N VAL A 573 50.31 -36.91 0.40
CA VAL A 573 50.15 -37.03 -1.05
C VAL A 573 49.05 -36.08 -1.51
N THR A 574 49.39 -35.16 -2.41
CA THR A 574 48.45 -34.20 -3.00
C THR A 574 47.81 -34.77 -4.25
N LEU A 575 46.48 -34.80 -4.32
CA LEU A 575 45.68 -35.21 -5.47
C LEU A 575 45.07 -33.98 -6.13
N VAL A 576 45.23 -33.84 -7.45
CA VAL A 576 44.58 -32.81 -8.26
C VAL A 576 43.34 -33.41 -8.91
N ILE A 577 42.17 -32.83 -8.64
CA ILE A 577 40.87 -33.32 -9.09
C ILE A 577 40.37 -32.46 -10.25
N GLY A 578 39.98 -33.10 -11.34
CA GLY A 578 39.43 -32.44 -12.51
C GLY A 578 38.02 -31.90 -12.24
N VAL A 579 37.77 -30.65 -12.63
CA VAL A 579 36.45 -30.02 -12.62
C VAL A 579 36.11 -29.65 -14.05
N TYR A 580 35.07 -30.26 -14.62
CA TYR A 580 34.73 -30.03 -16.02
C TYR A 580 34.14 -28.64 -16.25
N GLU A 581 34.74 -27.90 -17.18
CA GLU A 581 34.24 -26.64 -17.70
C GLU A 581 34.12 -26.75 -19.22
N ALA A 582 32.92 -26.46 -19.75
CA ALA A 582 32.67 -26.56 -21.18
C ALA A 582 33.47 -25.47 -21.92
N PRO A 583 34.18 -25.81 -23.02
CA PRO A 583 34.89 -24.80 -23.80
C PRO A 583 33.91 -23.77 -24.35
N ALA A 584 34.30 -22.50 -24.29
CA ALA A 584 33.49 -21.39 -24.83
C ALA A 584 33.24 -21.60 -26.34
N PRO A 585 32.03 -21.32 -26.86
CA PRO A 585 31.77 -21.43 -28.30
C PRO A 585 32.63 -20.41 -29.05
N SER A 586 33.40 -20.88 -30.03
CA SER A 586 34.16 -20.01 -30.93
C SER A 586 33.21 -19.30 -31.89
N ASP A 587 33.29 -17.97 -31.95
CA ASP A 587 32.60 -17.11 -32.91
C ASP A 587 33.03 -17.45 -34.35
N PRO A 588 32.11 -17.54 -35.33
CA PRO A 588 32.46 -17.76 -36.72
C PRO A 588 32.70 -16.39 -37.40
N SER A 589 33.96 -15.96 -37.49
CA SER A 589 34.34 -14.91 -38.43
C SER A 589 35.75 -15.12 -38.98
N ASP A 590 35.75 -15.57 -40.23
CA ASP A 590 36.60 -15.18 -41.36
C ASP A 590 38.13 -15.38 -41.30
N THR A 591 38.60 -16.23 -42.20
CA THR A 591 39.81 -15.97 -43.00
C THR A 591 39.61 -16.55 -44.40
N GLU A 592 39.13 -15.70 -45.31
CA GLU A 592 39.43 -15.80 -46.74
C GLU A 592 40.82 -15.18 -47.00
N GLY A 593 41.59 -15.82 -47.87
CA GLY A 593 42.41 -15.11 -48.86
C GLY A 593 43.87 -14.81 -48.50
N ASP A 594 44.75 -15.58 -49.15
CA ASP A 594 46.11 -15.28 -49.59
C ASP A 594 46.57 -13.81 -49.58
N ALA A 595 47.80 -13.56 -49.10
CA ALA A 595 48.95 -13.15 -49.93
C ALA A 595 50.08 -12.48 -49.11
N ASP A 596 51.27 -13.08 -49.26
CA ASP A 596 52.59 -12.49 -49.51
C ASP A 596 52.94 -11.05 -49.05
N GLY A 597 54.03 -10.96 -48.27
CA GLY A 597 55.15 -10.06 -48.58
C GLY A 597 55.08 -8.57 -48.16
N GLY A 598 56.05 -8.18 -47.32
CA GLY A 598 56.81 -6.95 -47.55
C GLY A 598 56.64 -5.79 -46.57
N ASP A 599 57.68 -5.60 -45.75
CA ASP A 599 58.40 -4.36 -45.43
C ASP A 599 57.67 -3.01 -45.29
N GLY A 600 58.05 -2.27 -44.22
CA GLY A 600 58.18 -0.82 -44.34
C GLY A 600 57.73 0.04 -43.15
N ALA A 601 58.66 0.21 -42.20
CA ALA A 601 59.03 1.46 -41.53
C ALA A 601 58.02 2.63 -41.36
N SER A 602 57.96 3.08 -40.10
CA SER A 602 58.20 4.47 -39.65
C SER A 602 57.09 5.54 -39.71
N SER A 603 56.88 6.10 -38.50
CA SER A 603 56.75 7.53 -38.15
C SER A 603 55.46 8.33 -38.41
N GLY A 604 55.15 9.20 -37.44
CA GLY A 604 54.26 10.37 -37.54
C GLY A 604 53.03 10.24 -36.64
N GLN A 605 53.04 10.59 -35.35
CA GLN A 605 53.22 11.90 -34.70
C GLN A 605 52.02 12.87 -34.87
N ALA A 606 51.58 13.37 -33.71
CA ALA A 606 50.78 14.58 -33.45
C ALA A 606 49.25 14.46 -33.67
N THR A 607 48.37 14.84 -32.76
CA THR A 607 48.39 15.98 -31.82
C THR A 607 47.46 15.71 -30.61
N GLY A 608 47.92 16.08 -29.40
CA GLY A 608 47.07 16.23 -28.19
C GLY A 608 46.33 17.59 -28.19
N PRO A 609 45.80 18.12 -27.05
CA PRO A 609 46.10 17.78 -25.64
C PRO A 609 44.84 17.41 -24.79
N SER A 610 44.95 16.55 -23.77
CA SER A 610 45.33 16.83 -22.36
C SER A 610 44.35 17.78 -21.65
N THR A 611 43.36 17.27 -20.91
CA THR A 611 43.37 16.92 -19.46
C THR A 611 43.72 18.08 -18.52
N ARG A 612 42.91 18.23 -17.46
CA ARG A 612 43.27 18.41 -16.02
C ARG A 612 42.07 19.03 -15.27
N SER A 613 41.51 18.49 -14.17
CA SER A 613 42.10 18.02 -12.90
C SER A 613 42.95 19.14 -12.26
N ASP A 614 42.91 19.53 -11.00
CA ASP A 614 42.58 18.90 -9.74
C ASP A 614 42.41 20.01 -8.68
N ALA A 615 41.89 19.60 -7.52
CA ALA A 615 42.19 20.03 -6.16
C ALA A 615 43.05 21.28 -5.89
N ALA A 616 42.68 22.04 -4.86
CA ALA A 616 43.63 22.38 -3.79
C ALA A 616 42.93 22.94 -2.54
N SER A 617 43.33 22.40 -1.39
CA SER A 617 43.24 23.04 -0.07
C SER A 617 44.36 24.07 0.07
N GLY A 618 44.12 25.17 0.80
CA GLY A 618 45.19 26.02 1.32
C GLY A 618 44.73 27.35 1.94
N ARG A 619 44.75 27.42 3.28
CA ARG A 619 44.94 28.65 4.10
C ARG A 619 46.28 29.32 3.67
N THR A 620 46.55 30.63 3.74
CA THR A 620 46.24 31.71 4.70
C THR A 620 46.65 33.09 4.12
N ALA A 621 45.92 34.13 4.54
CA ALA A 621 46.34 35.50 4.93
C ALA A 621 47.06 36.47 3.96
N GLY A 622 46.59 37.72 3.97
CA GLY A 622 47.35 38.89 3.51
C GLY A 622 46.42 39.99 3.00
N GLY A 623 46.36 41.12 3.69
CA GLY A 623 45.44 42.22 3.40
C GLY A 623 45.98 43.26 2.41
N ALA A 624 45.17 44.33 2.30
CA ALA A 624 45.24 45.51 1.45
C ALA A 624 44.56 45.36 0.08
#